data_AF-A0A3B1D431-F1
#
_entry.id   AF-A0A3B1D431-F1
#
_cell.length_a   1.000
_cell.length_b   1.000
_cell.length_c   1.000
_cell.angle_alpha   90.00
_cell.angle_beta   90.00
_cell.angle_gamma   90.00
#
_symmetry.space_group_name_H-M   'P 1'
#
loop_
_entity.id
_entity.type
_entity.pdbx_description
1 polymer ?
#
loop_
_entity_poly.entity_id
_entity_poly.type
_entity_poly.pdbx_seq_one_letter_code
_entity_poly.pdbx_strand_id
1 'polypeptide(L)'
;MQVDKCEIRLTHNIYNCKRCGKCEIKDLINLADDYGLTLFVATGGTLARRIVMDAKPEAIVAVACERDLSSGIVDTYPMPVLAISNERPFGPCYNTQVSLEKVIDAIKTFCS
;
A
#
# COMPACT_ATOMS: atom_id res chain seq x y z
N MET A 1 2.98 7.11 5.05
CA MET A 1 3.43 5.73 5.31
C MET A 1 3.95 5.66 6.74
N GLN A 2 4.17 4.47 7.31
CA GLN A 2 4.45 4.31 8.74
C GLN A 2 5.54 5.26 9.25
N VAL A 3 5.25 6.02 10.30
CA VAL A 3 6.20 6.97 10.90
C VAL A 3 7.31 6.26 11.67
N ASP A 4 8.51 6.83 11.65
CA ASP A 4 9.71 6.33 12.34
C ASP A 4 9.46 6.00 13.83
N LYS A 5 8.75 6.88 14.54
CA LYS A 5 8.47 6.75 15.99
C LYS A 5 7.37 5.75 16.33
N CYS A 6 6.96 4.91 15.39
CA CYS A 6 5.95 3.90 15.63
C CYS A 6 6.53 2.72 16.40
N GLU A 7 5.97 2.40 17.56
CA GLU A 7 6.43 1.31 18.44
C GLU A 7 6.25 -0.10 17.85
N ILE A 8 5.38 -0.25 16.84
CA ILE A 8 5.05 -1.55 16.24
C ILE A 8 5.53 -1.57 14.80
N ARG A 9 6.44 -2.46 14.44
CA ARG A 9 6.79 -2.69 13.03
C ARG A 9 5.71 -3.51 12.33
N LEU A 10 5.07 -2.91 11.33
CA LEU A 10 4.02 -3.55 10.53
C LEU A 10 4.66 -4.21 9.30
N THR A 11 5.42 -5.29 9.49
CA THR A 11 6.14 -5.97 8.38
C THR A 11 5.42 -7.20 7.83
N HIS A 12 4.53 -7.80 8.60
CA HIS A 12 3.83 -9.04 8.23
C HIS A 12 2.31 -8.91 8.29
N ASN A 13 1.80 -8.27 9.35
CA ASN A 13 0.38 -8.04 9.52
C ASN A 13 0.13 -6.56 9.75
N ILE A 14 -0.46 -5.89 8.75
CA ILE A 14 -0.80 -4.47 8.83
C ILE A 14 -1.88 -4.20 9.89
N TYR A 15 -2.71 -5.19 10.21
CA TYR A 15 -3.76 -5.10 11.22
C TYR A 15 -3.24 -5.13 12.66
N ASN A 16 -1.93 -5.32 12.88
CA ASN A 16 -1.30 -5.07 14.18
C ASN A 16 -1.23 -3.56 14.51
N CYS A 17 -1.61 -2.69 13.57
CA CYS A 17 -1.68 -1.25 13.80
C CYS A 17 -2.66 -0.92 14.93
N LYS A 18 -2.18 -0.21 15.97
CA LYS A 18 -3.02 0.33 17.07
C LYS A 18 -4.05 1.38 16.61
N ARG A 19 -4.09 1.73 15.32
CA ARG A 19 -4.99 2.74 14.74
C ARG A 19 -4.90 4.11 15.45
N CYS A 20 -3.71 4.49 15.92
CA CYS A 20 -3.48 5.68 16.74
C CYS A 20 -3.59 7.03 15.99
N GLY A 21 -3.81 7.01 14.67
CA GLY A 21 -3.99 8.22 13.84
C GLY A 21 -2.74 9.04 13.57
N LYS A 22 -1.55 8.58 13.98
CA LYS A 22 -0.27 9.28 13.75
C LYS A 22 0.30 9.10 12.34
N CYS A 23 -0.28 8.22 11.53
CA CYS A 23 0.10 7.97 10.15
C CYS A 23 -1.09 7.42 9.36
N GLU A 24 -0.98 7.45 8.04
CA GLU A 24 -2.04 7.12 7.08
C GLU A 24 -2.42 5.63 7.09
N ILE A 25 -1.63 4.77 7.75
CA ILE A 25 -1.91 3.32 7.85
C ILE A 25 -3.29 3.08 8.47
N LYS A 26 -3.69 3.88 9.47
CA LYS A 26 -5.02 3.78 10.07
C LYS A 26 -6.10 3.96 8.99
N ASP A 27 -5.96 5.00 8.19
CA ASP A 27 -6.95 5.37 7.18
C ASP A 27 -6.95 4.39 6.00
N LEU A 28 -5.79 3.85 5.61
CA LEU A 28 -5.70 2.77 4.61
C LEU A 28 -6.38 1.49 5.08
N ILE A 29 -6.22 1.11 6.35
CA ILE A 29 -6.91 -0.05 6.92
C ILE A 29 -8.42 0.17 6.91
N ASN A 30 -8.89 1.34 7.37
CA ASN A 30 -10.31 1.65 7.35
C ASN A 30 -10.88 1.63 5.93
N LEU A 31 -10.15 2.18 4.96
CA LEU A 31 -10.56 2.17 3.56
C LEU A 31 -10.65 0.75 3.00
N ALA A 32 -9.69 -0.12 3.35
CA ALA A 32 -9.76 -1.53 2.96
C ALA A 32 -10.97 -2.24 3.59
N ASP A 33 -11.24 -2.00 4.87
CA ASP A 33 -12.41 -2.55 5.59
C ASP A 33 -13.72 -2.05 4.94
N ASP A 34 -13.83 -0.76 4.62
CA ASP A 34 -15.02 -0.12 4.04
C ASP A 34 -15.36 -0.64 2.63
N TYR A 35 -14.34 -0.93 1.81
CA TYR A 35 -14.50 -1.42 0.44
C TYR A 35 -14.39 -2.96 0.33
N GLY A 36 -14.22 -3.68 1.44
CA GLY A 36 -14.05 -5.14 1.45
C GLY A 36 -12.78 -5.62 0.74
N LEU A 37 -11.72 -4.81 0.75
CA LEU A 37 -10.45 -5.09 0.08
C LEU A 37 -9.50 -5.83 1.02
N THR A 38 -8.62 -6.66 0.44
CA THR A 38 -7.51 -7.24 1.21
C THR A 38 -6.31 -6.31 1.17
N LEU A 39 -5.83 -5.89 2.34
CA LEU A 39 -4.69 -4.99 2.47
C LEU A 39 -3.45 -5.74 2.98
N PHE A 40 -2.33 -5.57 2.27
CA PHE A 40 -1.05 -6.16 2.64
C PHE A 40 0.05 -5.10 2.72
N VAL A 41 1.09 -5.40 3.48
CA VAL A 41 2.34 -4.63 3.51
C VAL A 41 3.46 -5.51 2.96
N ALA A 42 4.25 -4.98 2.03
CA ALA A 42 5.38 -5.68 1.46
C ALA A 42 6.64 -4.84 1.67
N THR A 43 7.65 -5.41 2.34
CA THR A 43 8.94 -4.75 2.58
C THR A 43 9.92 -4.89 1.40
N GLY A 44 9.43 -5.31 0.24
CA GLY A 44 10.21 -5.50 -0.98
C GLY A 44 9.48 -6.34 -2.04
N GLY A 45 10.01 -6.32 -3.28
CA GLY A 45 9.38 -6.96 -4.44
C GLY A 45 9.15 -8.48 -4.28
N THR A 46 10.09 -9.21 -3.66
CA THR A 46 9.93 -10.66 -3.44
C THR A 46 8.71 -10.99 -2.59
N LEU A 47 8.46 -10.23 -1.53
CA LEU A 47 7.29 -10.43 -0.66
C LEU A 47 6.01 -10.01 -1.38
N ALA A 48 6.05 -8.88 -2.10
CA ALA A 48 4.91 -8.42 -2.92
C ALA A 48 4.49 -9.50 -3.94
N ARG A 49 5.46 -10.09 -4.65
CA ARG A 49 5.22 -11.16 -5.61
C ARG A 49 4.58 -12.39 -4.97
N ARG A 50 5.05 -12.80 -3.80
CA ARG A 50 4.46 -13.92 -3.05
C ARG A 50 3.00 -13.62 -2.66
N ILE A 51 2.74 -12.43 -2.12
CA ILE A 51 1.39 -12.00 -1.75
C ILE A 51 0.46 -12.05 -2.96
N VAL A 52 0.89 -11.53 -4.12
CA VAL A 52 0.08 -11.53 -5.34
C VAL A 52 -0.22 -12.96 -5.81
N MET A 53 0.76 -13.87 -5.78
CA MET A 53 0.57 -15.27 -6.16
C MET A 53 -0.38 -16.02 -5.21
N ASP A 54 -0.29 -15.74 -3.90
CA ASP A 54 -1.11 -16.39 -2.88
C ASP A 54 -2.54 -15.83 -2.86
N ALA A 55 -2.70 -14.51 -2.96
CA ALA A 55 -3.99 -13.83 -2.90
C ALA A 55 -4.77 -13.88 -4.22
N LYS A 56 -4.07 -13.98 -5.37
CA LYS A 56 -4.64 -13.99 -6.73
C LYS A 56 -5.72 -12.91 -6.95
N PRO A 57 -5.39 -11.62 -6.74
CA PRO A 57 -6.38 -10.56 -6.86
C PRO A 57 -6.76 -10.31 -8.32
N GLU A 58 -7.94 -9.70 -8.53
CA GLU A 58 -8.41 -9.29 -9.86
C GLU A 58 -7.73 -7.99 -10.33
N ALA A 59 -7.34 -7.13 -9.38
CA ALA A 59 -6.62 -5.89 -9.61
C ALA A 59 -5.75 -5.51 -8.41
N ILE A 60 -4.74 -4.66 -8.63
CA ILE A 60 -3.83 -4.19 -7.58
C ILE A 60 -3.81 -2.65 -7.56
N VAL A 61 -3.98 -2.07 -6.37
CA VAL A 61 -3.61 -0.67 -6.10
C VAL A 61 -2.29 -0.67 -5.32
N ALA A 62 -1.21 -0.31 -6.00
CA ALA A 62 0.14 -0.34 -5.44
C ALA A 62 0.54 1.04 -4.91
N VAL A 63 0.92 1.13 -3.63
CA VAL A 63 1.39 2.37 -2.99
C VAL A 63 2.85 2.19 -2.57
N ALA A 64 3.79 2.85 -3.26
CA ALA A 64 5.21 2.79 -2.92
C ALA A 64 5.99 3.97 -3.51
N CYS A 65 7.30 3.99 -3.30
CA CYS A 65 8.19 4.90 -4.02
C CYS A 65 8.32 4.47 -5.50
N GLU A 66 8.63 5.40 -6.41
CA GLU A 66 8.70 5.14 -7.86
C GLU A 66 9.62 3.95 -8.21
N ARG A 67 10.74 3.82 -7.49
CA ARG A 67 11.69 2.72 -7.68
C ARG A 67 11.05 1.34 -7.44
N ASP A 68 10.31 1.21 -6.35
CA ASP A 68 9.67 -0.05 -5.97
C ASP A 68 8.49 -0.34 -6.91
N LEU A 69 7.70 0.69 -7.27
CA LEU A 69 6.59 0.57 -8.22
C LEU A 69 7.04 0.04 -9.57
N SER A 70 8.12 0.60 -10.15
CA SER A 70 8.65 0.14 -11.43
C SER A 70 9.03 -1.34 -11.42
N SER A 71 9.62 -1.83 -10.32
CA SER A 71 9.96 -3.25 -10.19
C SER A 71 8.73 -4.14 -9.98
N GLY A 72 7.74 -3.67 -9.20
CA GLY A 72 6.56 -4.44 -8.85
C GLY A 72 5.57 -4.62 -10.01
N ILE A 73 5.34 -3.58 -10.81
CA ILE A 73 4.34 -3.60 -11.91
C ILE A 73 4.71 -4.64 -12.97
N VAL A 74 5.99 -4.70 -13.35
CA VAL A 74 6.50 -5.64 -14.36
C VAL A 74 6.26 -7.10 -13.93
N ASP A 75 6.44 -7.38 -12.64
CA ASP A 75 6.30 -8.72 -12.07
C ASP A 75 4.84 -9.18 -11.93
N THR A 76 3.87 -8.28 -12.08
CA THR A 76 2.44 -8.55 -11.91
C THR A 76 1.68 -8.71 -13.22
N TYR A 77 2.32 -8.58 -14.39
CA TYR A 77 1.67 -8.78 -15.68
C TYR A 77 1.09 -10.21 -15.81
N PRO A 78 -0.15 -10.39 -16.31
CA PRO A 78 -1.02 -9.43 -16.99
C PRO A 78 -2.04 -8.70 -16.09
N MET A 79 -1.86 -8.69 -14.77
CA MET A 79 -2.83 -8.13 -13.83
C MET A 79 -2.93 -6.60 -13.95
N PRO A 80 -4.13 -6.02 -13.89
CA PRO A 80 -4.28 -4.57 -13.89
C PRO A 80 -3.75 -3.97 -12.59
N VAL A 81 -2.86 -2.98 -12.72
CA VAL A 81 -2.23 -2.29 -11.59
C VAL A 81 -2.39 -0.78 -11.73
N LEU A 82 -2.89 -0.13 -10.68
CA LEU A 82 -2.79 1.33 -10.51
C LEU A 82 -1.76 1.65 -9.44
N ALA A 83 -0.76 2.44 -9.83
CA ALA A 83 0.39 2.76 -9.00
C ALA A 83 0.30 4.19 -8.48
N ILE A 84 0.44 4.36 -7.16
CA ILE A 84 0.39 5.64 -6.47
C ILE A 84 1.74 5.85 -5.78
N SER A 85 2.45 6.89 -6.21
CA SER A 85 3.73 7.22 -5.60
C SER A 85 3.55 7.87 -4.23
N ASN A 86 4.43 7.51 -3.29
CA ASN A 86 4.55 8.17 -2.01
C ASN A 86 5.00 9.63 -2.18
N GLU A 87 4.38 10.53 -1.43
CA GLU A 87 4.83 11.91 -1.26
C GLU A 87 5.99 11.96 -0.27
N ARG A 88 6.98 12.82 -0.53
CA ARG A 88 8.25 12.86 0.20
C ARG A 88 8.54 14.24 0.81
N PRO A 89 7.66 14.76 1.70
CA PRO A 89 7.83 16.10 2.26
C PRO A 89 9.08 16.24 3.14
N PHE A 90 9.56 15.14 3.72
CA PHE A 90 10.73 15.12 4.62
C PHE A 90 11.97 14.44 4.00
N GLY A 91 12.01 14.33 2.68
CA GLY A 91 13.11 13.69 1.95
C GLY A 91 12.84 12.21 1.61
N PRO A 92 13.84 11.52 1.02
CA PRO A 92 13.66 10.16 0.53
C PRO A 92 13.47 9.17 1.68
N CYS A 93 12.38 8.41 1.63
CA CYS A 93 12.12 7.27 2.52
C CYS A 93 12.06 7.63 4.02
N TYR A 94 11.82 8.89 4.37
CA TYR A 94 11.63 9.32 5.76
C TYR A 94 10.26 9.99 5.92
N ASN A 95 9.41 9.43 6.79
CA ASN A 95 8.04 9.89 7.05
C ASN A 95 7.29 10.28 5.76
N THR A 96 7.39 9.41 4.74
CA THR A 96 6.68 9.63 3.49
C THR A 96 5.19 9.63 3.73
N GLN A 97 4.41 10.24 2.85
CA GLN A 97 2.96 10.31 2.95
C GLN A 97 2.32 9.70 1.71
N VAL A 98 1.02 9.43 1.76
CA VAL A 98 0.24 9.02 0.60
C VAL A 98 -1.04 9.82 0.58
N SER A 99 -1.42 10.33 -0.59
CA SER A 99 -2.71 10.96 -0.78
C SER A 99 -3.81 9.91 -0.75
N LEU A 100 -4.64 9.95 0.29
CA LEU A 100 -5.81 9.07 0.42
C LEU A 100 -6.82 9.28 -0.72
N GLU A 101 -6.96 10.52 -1.20
CA GLU A 101 -7.82 10.85 -2.34
C GLU A 101 -7.40 10.05 -3.59
N LYS A 102 -6.11 10.04 -3.93
CA LYS A 102 -5.59 9.23 -5.05
C LYS A 102 -5.84 7.73 -4.86
N VAL A 103 -5.75 7.23 -3.63
CA VAL A 103 -6.03 5.82 -3.32
C VAL A 103 -7.50 5.50 -3.52
N ILE A 104 -8.40 6.37 -3.05
CA ILE A 104 -9.85 6.21 -3.23
C ILE A 104 -10.21 6.22 -4.72
N ASP A 105 -9.66 7.15 -5.50
CA ASP A 105 -9.94 7.25 -6.94
C ASP A 105 -9.44 6.01 -7.70
N ALA A 106 -8.26 5.49 -7.32
CA ALA A 106 -7.74 4.25 -7.88
C ALA A 106 -8.63 3.04 -7.55
N ILE A 107 -9.10 2.91 -6.31
CA ILE A 107 -10.03 1.85 -5.90
C ILE A 107 -11.33 1.94 -6.71
N LYS A 108 -11.91 3.15 -6.83
CA LYS A 108 -13.15 3.39 -7.58
C LYS A 108 -13.05 3.06 -9.06
N THR A 109 -11.85 3.11 -9.64
CA THR A 109 -11.61 2.73 -11.04
C THR A 109 -11.80 1.21 -11.27
N PHE A 110 -11.66 0.39 -10.23
CA PHE A 110 -11.83 -1.07 -10.31
C PHE A 110 -13.14 -1.58 -9.71
N CYS A 111 -13.75 -0.84 -8.78
CA CYS A 111 -15.03 -1.21 -8.15
C CYS A 111 -16.27 -0.74 -8.92
N SER A 112 -16.09 -0.10 -10.08
CA SER A 112 -17.17 0.44 -10.93
C SER A 112 -17.72 -0.57 -11.93
#